data_AF-T1ADM5-F1
#
_entry.id   AF-T1ADM5-F1
#
_cell.length_a   1.000
_cell.length_b   1.000
_cell.length_c   1.000
_cell.angle_alpha   90.00
_cell.angle_beta   90.00
_cell.angle_gamma   90.00
#
_symmetry.space_group_name_H-M   'P 1'
#
loop_
_entity.id
_entity.type
_entity.pdbx_description
1 polymer ?
#
loop_
_entity_poly.entity_id
_entity_poly.type
_entity_poly.pdbx_seq_one_letter_code
_entity_poly.pdbx_strand_id
1 'polypeptide(L)'
;NVLARPDQPSTGASLYQDALAGGAQALGLPVGAIAPGRRADFLALDADHPDLAGKARDAVLDTWIFAQGRSLIRDVIAGGHIVVENRRHKERERIDAAYRRTLRKLLHDA
;
A
#
# COMPACT_ATOMS: atom_id res chain seq x y z
N ASN A 1 10.98 17.58 -0.21
CA ASN A 1 11.90 16.80 -1.06
C ASN A 1 12.76 15.93 -0.18
N VAL A 2 12.85 14.63 -0.49
CA VAL A 2 13.77 13.68 0.18
C VAL A 2 14.88 13.36 -0.83
N LEU A 3 16.12 13.42 -0.37
CA LEU A 3 17.31 13.09 -1.17
C LEU A 3 17.72 11.65 -0.87
N ALA A 4 18.12 10.93 -1.92
CA ALA A 4 18.76 9.63 -1.77
C ALA A 4 20.06 9.76 -0.96
N ARG A 5 20.37 8.72 -0.18
CA ARG A 5 21.60 8.66 0.63
C ARG A 5 22.61 7.76 -0.08
N PRO A 6 23.94 7.96 0.10
CA PRO A 6 24.94 7.12 -0.57
C PRO A 6 24.80 5.62 -0.25
N ASP A 7 24.32 5.28 0.94
CA ASP A 7 24.07 3.92 1.42
C ASP A 7 22.71 3.35 1.00
N GLN A 8 21.78 4.21 0.58
CA GLN A 8 20.49 3.83 0.00
C GLN A 8 20.16 4.79 -1.17
N PRO A 9 20.68 4.49 -2.38
CA PRO A 9 20.54 5.39 -3.53
C PRO A 9 19.12 5.43 -4.09
N SER A 10 18.23 4.51 -3.67
CA SER A 10 16.82 4.55 -4.03
C SER A 10 16.03 5.46 -3.09
N THR A 11 15.52 6.56 -3.65
CA THR A 11 14.63 7.46 -2.93
C THR A 11 13.32 6.76 -2.54
N GLY A 12 12.77 5.91 -3.42
CA GLY A 12 11.53 5.18 -3.17
C GLY A 12 11.70 4.17 -2.04
N ALA A 13 12.79 3.41 -2.04
CA ALA A 13 13.10 2.49 -0.95
C ALA A 13 13.28 3.24 0.38
N SER A 14 14.00 4.36 0.38
CA SER A 14 14.17 5.21 1.57
C SER A 14 12.83 5.69 2.14
N LEU A 15 11.98 6.27 1.29
CA LEU A 15 10.65 6.75 1.68
C LEU A 15 9.79 5.62 2.24
N TYR A 16 9.81 4.45 1.60
CA TYR A 16 9.02 3.30 2.03
C TYR A 16 9.46 2.79 3.40
N GLN A 17 10.77 2.64 3.61
CA GLN A 17 11.34 2.15 4.87
C GLN A 17 11.11 3.15 6.02
N ASP A 18 11.36 4.44 5.78
CA ASP A 18 11.15 5.49 6.78
C ASP A 18 9.66 5.59 7.18
N ALA A 19 8.75 5.47 6.21
CA ALA A 19 7.31 5.46 6.48
C ALA A 19 6.85 4.23 7.28
N LEU A 20 7.37 3.04 6.98
CA LEU A 20 7.07 1.82 7.75
C LEU A 20 7.56 1.92 9.19
N ALA A 21 8.80 2.39 9.40
CA ALA A 21 9.37 2.55 10.73
C ALA A 21 8.62 3.59 11.56
N GLY A 22 8.44 4.80 11.00
CA GLY A 22 7.72 5.89 11.67
C GLY A 22 6.26 5.56 11.94
N GLY A 23 5.58 4.91 10.98
CA GLY A 23 4.19 4.50 11.14
C GLY A 23 3.99 3.42 12.21
N ALA A 24 4.86 2.40 12.23
CA ALA A 24 4.82 1.36 13.26
C ALA A 24 5.06 1.95 14.66
N GLN A 25 6.01 2.89 14.79
CA GLN A 25 6.27 3.61 16.03
C GLN A 25 5.05 4.44 16.46
N ALA A 26 4.50 5.25 15.56
CA ALA A 26 3.38 6.14 15.88
C ALA A 26 2.12 5.39 16.30
N LEU A 27 1.84 4.24 15.68
CA LEU A 27 0.68 3.42 16.02
C LEU A 27 0.91 2.51 17.23
N GLY A 28 2.15 2.31 17.67
CA GLY A 28 2.48 1.37 18.75
C GLY A 28 2.09 -0.08 18.43
N LEU A 29 1.97 -0.43 17.15
CA LEU A 29 1.55 -1.76 16.69
C LEU A 29 2.76 -2.58 16.21
N PRO A 30 2.72 -3.92 16.35
CA PRO A 30 3.78 -4.80 15.85
C PRO A 30 3.67 -4.98 14.33
N VAL A 31 3.70 -3.90 13.56
CA VAL A 31 3.60 -3.85 12.09
C VAL A 31 4.89 -3.29 11.47
N GLY A 32 4.91 -3.08 10.16
CA GLY A 32 5.99 -2.38 9.46
C GLY A 32 7.15 -3.26 8.97
N ALA A 33 7.10 -4.58 9.22
CA ALA A 33 8.12 -5.52 8.76
C ALA A 33 7.55 -6.93 8.59
N ILE A 34 8.08 -7.68 7.62
CA ILE A 34 7.80 -9.11 7.45
C ILE A 34 8.82 -9.88 8.31
N ALA A 35 8.44 -10.19 9.54
CA ALA A 35 9.27 -10.93 10.50
C ALA A 35 8.40 -11.69 11.51
N PRO A 36 8.90 -12.80 12.10
CA PRO A 36 8.22 -13.46 13.20
C PRO A 36 7.90 -12.48 14.34
N GLY A 37 6.71 -12.63 14.95
CA GLY A 37 6.22 -11.75 16.02
C GLY A 37 5.60 -10.43 15.53
N ARG A 38 5.62 -10.13 14.24
CA ARG A 38 4.89 -9.01 13.62
C ARG A 38 3.53 -9.48 13.09
N ARG A 39 2.56 -8.57 13.04
CA ARG A 39 1.25 -8.81 12.42
C ARG A 39 1.45 -9.04 10.91
N ALA A 40 0.72 -10.00 10.35
CA ALA A 40 0.74 -10.32 8.94
C ALA A 40 0.02 -9.24 8.11
N ASP A 41 0.72 -8.12 7.89
CA ASP A 41 0.29 -6.99 7.07
C ASP A 41 1.28 -6.79 5.93
N PHE A 42 0.82 -6.99 4.70
CA PHE A 42 1.64 -6.77 3.51
C PHE A 42 0.76 -6.64 2.27
N LEU A 43 1.35 -6.15 1.20
CA LEU A 43 0.74 -6.05 -0.12
C LEU A 43 1.53 -6.89 -1.11
N ALA A 44 0.85 -7.40 -2.12
CA ALA A 44 1.45 -8.00 -3.29
C ALA A 44 1.39 -7.02 -4.45
N LEU A 45 2.54 -6.75 -5.07
CA LEU A 45 2.59 -6.02 -6.33
C LEU A 45 2.31 -6.96 -7.50
N ASP A 46 1.70 -6.43 -8.56
CA ASP A 46 1.47 -7.17 -9.80
C ASP A 46 2.79 -7.34 -10.57
N ALA A 47 3.40 -8.52 -10.43
CA ALA A 47 4.68 -8.84 -11.07
C ALA A 47 4.60 -8.86 -12.61
N ASP A 48 3.40 -9.06 -13.18
CA ASP A 48 3.18 -9.09 -14.63
C ASP A 48 2.91 -7.70 -15.21
N HIS A 49 2.94 -6.65 -14.38
CA HIS A 49 2.77 -5.28 -14.85
C HIS A 49 3.92 -4.89 -15.79
N PRO A 50 3.65 -4.34 -17.00
CA PRO A 50 4.67 -4.10 -18.02
C PRO A 50 5.81 -3.18 -17.52
N ASP A 51 5.50 -2.18 -16.70
CA ASP A 51 6.50 -1.27 -16.13
C ASP A 51 7.49 -1.93 -15.14
N LEU A 52 7.24 -3.18 -14.72
CA LEU A 52 8.18 -3.96 -13.92
C LEU A 52 9.07 -4.89 -14.76
N ALA A 53 8.87 -4.95 -16.08
CA ALA A 53 9.69 -5.79 -16.95
C ALA A 53 11.18 -5.45 -16.78
N GLY A 54 11.98 -6.45 -16.40
CA GLY A 54 13.42 -6.32 -16.16
C GLY A 54 13.83 -5.58 -14.88
N LYS A 55 12.89 -5.15 -14.04
CA LYS A 55 13.18 -4.46 -12.78
C LYS A 55 13.29 -5.44 -11.62
N ALA A 56 14.15 -5.11 -10.66
CA ALA A 56 14.34 -5.90 -9.45
C ALA A 56 14.66 -4.99 -8.26
N ARG A 57 14.46 -5.51 -7.04
CA ARG A 57 14.80 -4.86 -5.77
C ARG A 57 14.23 -3.43 -5.71
N ASP A 58 15.05 -2.44 -5.37
CA ASP A 58 14.61 -1.07 -5.14
C ASP A 58 14.04 -0.39 -6.39
N ALA A 59 14.44 -0.81 -7.59
CA ALA A 59 13.86 -0.30 -8.83
C ALA A 59 12.35 -0.63 -8.94
N VAL A 60 11.89 -1.71 -8.30
CA VAL A 60 10.46 -2.03 -8.18
C VAL A 60 9.76 -1.02 -7.27
N LEU A 61 10.37 -0.68 -6.12
CA LEU A 61 9.84 0.31 -5.19
C LEU A 61 9.82 1.71 -5.81
N ASP A 62 10.86 2.11 -6.53
CA ASP A 62 10.89 3.39 -7.25
C ASP A 62 9.79 3.46 -8.31
N THR A 63 9.59 2.38 -9.07
CA THR A 63 8.51 2.31 -10.07
C THR A 63 7.14 2.38 -9.43
N TRP A 64 6.96 1.66 -8.33
CA TRP A 64 5.71 1.69 -7.58
C TRP A 64 5.42 3.10 -7.06
N ILE A 65 6.38 3.74 -6.40
CA ILE A 65 6.16 5.00 -5.68
C ILE A 65 6.07 6.19 -6.64
N PHE A 66 6.90 6.22 -7.69
CA PHE A 66 7.02 7.39 -8.55
C PHE A 66 6.31 7.27 -9.91
N ALA A 67 5.95 6.07 -10.37
CA ALA A 67 5.32 5.90 -11.69
C ALA A 67 3.90 5.32 -11.64
N GLN A 68 3.69 4.22 -10.91
CA GLN A 68 2.45 3.44 -11.02
C GLN A 68 1.46 3.63 -9.87
N GLY A 69 1.95 3.83 -8.65
CA GLY A 69 1.11 4.00 -7.46
C GLY A 69 0.14 2.84 -7.26
N ARG A 70 -1.16 3.15 -7.23
CA ARG A 70 -2.22 2.17 -6.91
C ARG A 70 -2.38 1.07 -7.95
N SER A 71 -2.10 1.33 -9.24
CA SER A 71 -2.29 0.33 -10.31
C SER A 71 -1.45 -0.93 -10.09
N LEU A 72 -0.31 -0.78 -9.43
CA LEU A 72 0.65 -1.85 -9.18
C LEU A 72 0.29 -2.74 -8.00
N ILE A 73 -0.57 -2.30 -7.08
CA ILE A 73 -1.01 -3.13 -5.95
C ILE A 73 -2.07 -4.10 -6.44
N ARG A 74 -1.78 -5.41 -6.38
CA ARG A 74 -2.72 -6.48 -6.76
C ARG A 74 -3.54 -6.95 -5.57
N ASP A 75 -2.88 -7.36 -4.50
CA ASP A 75 -3.53 -7.97 -3.33
C ASP A 75 -3.07 -7.26 -2.05
N VAL A 76 -3.93 -7.27 -1.03
CA VAL A 76 -3.63 -6.70 0.30
C VAL A 76 -4.05 -7.67 1.38
N ILE A 77 -3.11 -7.97 2.27
CA ILE A 77 -3.28 -8.79 3.45
C ILE A 77 -3.20 -7.88 4.68
N ALA A 78 -4.19 -7.96 5.55
CA ALA A 78 -4.23 -7.23 6.81
C ALA A 78 -4.61 -8.17 7.95
N GLY A 79 -3.78 -8.26 8.99
CA GLY A 79 -3.99 -9.16 10.12
C GLY A 79 -4.07 -10.62 9.70
N GLY A 80 -3.36 -11.03 8.64
CA GLY A 80 -3.41 -12.39 8.09
C GLY A 80 -4.63 -12.69 7.21
N HIS A 81 -5.49 -11.71 6.93
CA HIS A 81 -6.66 -11.88 6.07
C HIS A 81 -6.45 -11.17 4.74
N ILE A 82 -6.73 -11.86 3.63
CA ILE A 82 -6.84 -11.22 2.32
C ILE A 82 -8.07 -10.31 2.36
N VAL A 83 -7.86 -9.00 2.27
CA VAL A 83 -8.92 -7.98 2.28
C VAL A 83 -9.15 -7.38 0.89
N VAL A 84 -8.11 -7.36 0.07
CA VAL A 84 -8.15 -7.03 -1.36
C VAL A 84 -7.55 -8.19 -2.12
N GLU A 85 -8.29 -8.68 -3.11
CA GLU A 85 -7.84 -9.71 -4.05
C GLU A 85 -8.10 -9.22 -5.47
N ASN A 86 -7.13 -9.39 -6.37
CA ASN A 86 -7.23 -8.93 -7.76
C ASN A 86 -7.71 -7.47 -7.87
N ARG A 87 -7.11 -6.58 -7.05
CA ARG A 87 -7.37 -5.13 -6.98
C ARG A 87 -8.76 -4.75 -6.45
N ARG A 88 -9.55 -5.72 -5.95
CA ARG A 88 -10.90 -5.49 -5.45
C ARG A 88 -11.02 -5.86 -3.97
N HIS A 89 -11.48 -4.90 -3.17
CA HIS A 89 -11.83 -5.16 -1.77
C HIS A 89 -13.08 -6.03 -1.69
N LYS A 90 -13.10 -7.03 -0.79
CA LYS A 90 -14.21 -7.99 -0.66
C LYS A 90 -15.58 -7.34 -0.42
N GLU A 91 -15.61 -6.26 0.36
CA GLU A 91 -16.84 -5.50 0.71
C GLU A 91 -17.15 -4.32 -0.23
N ARG A 92 -16.47 -4.19 -1.39
CA ARG A 92 -16.48 -2.95 -2.19
C ARG A 92 -17.89 -2.45 -2.52
N GLU A 93 -18.77 -3.33 -2.99
CA GLU A 93 -20.15 -2.97 -3.36
C GLU A 93 -20.95 -2.43 -2.18
N ARG A 94 -20.91 -3.14 -1.04
CA ARG A 94 -21.66 -2.76 0.16
C ARG A 94 -21.18 -1.41 0.70
N ILE A 95 -19.87 -1.19 0.75
CA ILE A 95 -19.27 0.08 1.19
C ILE A 95 -19.67 1.22 0.26
N ASP A 96 -19.53 1.03 -1.06
CA ASP A 96 -19.86 2.07 -2.04
C ASP A 96 -21.35 2.46 -1.98
N ALA A 97 -22.26 1.49 -1.83
CA ALA A 97 -23.69 1.74 -1.70
C ALA A 97 -24.03 2.51 -0.41
N ALA A 98 -23.41 2.13 0.71
CA ALA A 98 -23.59 2.80 1.99
C ALA A 98 -23.08 4.24 1.96
N TYR A 99 -21.89 4.45 1.41
CA TYR A 99 -21.29 5.77 1.24
C TYR A 99 -22.18 6.71 0.42
N ARG A 100 -22.65 6.26 -0.76
CA ARG A 100 -23.55 7.07 -1.63
C ARG A 100 -24.88 7.40 -0.96
N ARG A 101 -25.44 6.47 -0.17
CA ARG A 101 -26.67 6.73 0.59
C ARG A 101 -26.45 7.81 1.65
N THR A 102 -25.35 7.72 2.40
CA THR A 102 -25.02 8.72 3.43
C THR A 102 -24.79 10.09 2.81
N LEU A 103 -24.02 10.19 1.72
CA LEU A 103 -23.80 11.46 1.03
C LEU A 103 -25.09 12.08 0.52
N ARG A 104 -25.99 11.29 -0.08
CA ARG A 104 -27.28 11.82 -0.53
C ARG A 104 -28.08 12.40 0.63
N LYS A 105 -28.11 11.74 1.78
CA LYS A 105 -28.77 12.29 2.97
C LYS A 105 -28.14 13.62 3.40
N LEU A 106 -26.82 13.65 3.56
CA LEU A 106 -26.11 14.84 4.05
C LEU A 106 -26.17 16.04 3.09
N LEU A 107 -26.31 15.80 1.78
CA LEU A 107 -26.29 16.85 0.75
C LEU A 107 -27.69 17.24 0.24
N HIS A 108 -28.72 16.41 0.43
CA HIS A 108 -30.10 16.76 0.07
C HIS A 108 -30.90 17.32 1.26
N ASP A 109 -30.46 17.07 2.51
CA ASP A 109 -31.03 17.67 3.73
C ASP A 109 -30.37 19.03 4.08
N ALA A 110 -29.61 19.63 3.15
CA ALA A 110 -28.99 20.96 3.22
C ALA A 110 -29.59 21.87 2.14
#